data_AF-A0A8X6VS08-F1
#
_entry.id   AF-A0A8X6VS08-F1
#
_cell.length_a   1.000
_cell.length_b   1.000
_cell.length_c   1.000
_cell.angle_alpha   90.00
_cell.angle_beta   90.00
_cell.angle_gamma   90.00
#
_symmetry.space_group_name_H-M   'P 1'
#
loop_
_entity.id
_entity.type
_entity.pdbx_description
1 polymer ?
#
loop_
_entity_poly.entity_id
_entity_poly.type
_entity_poly.pdbx_seq_one_letter_code
_entity_poly.pdbx_strand_id
1 'polypeptide(L)'
;MRWGLGGSGHVEGTGEKLRSLNFSRGVISEPDLLTTPDAEILDGFSDQGVIQVRKITIKKDATFNPTKYIILTFNNPNLPATAKAGYLNCKIRPYIQNPLRCFKCQSFGHAQTSCRGQLTCSRCATVGHPSTDCTLEPKCVNCSQSQPSDSKLCSKWKTEKEIQIIKTNRNITYLEARKLIAPQLSQSYAQVTKLSTATSTTQTDETITKIVCPPLKLLQ
;
A
#
# COMPACT_ATOMS: atom_id res chain seq x y z
N MET A 1 -23.32 -24.85 44.91
CA MET A 1 -22.31 -24.04 45.62
C MET A 1 -21.27 -23.65 44.58
N ARG A 2 -21.41 -22.49 43.96
CA ARG A 2 -20.99 -21.16 44.40
C ARG A 2 -19.44 -20.95 44.37
N TRP A 3 -18.95 -20.32 43.29
CA TRP A 3 -17.80 -19.38 43.12
C TRP A 3 -16.40 -19.89 43.52
N GLY A 4 -15.26 -19.52 42.92
CA GLY A 4 -14.80 -18.53 41.94
C GLY A 4 -13.25 -18.57 42.06
N LEU A 5 -12.46 -18.35 41.01
CA LEU A 5 -11.74 -17.11 40.68
C LEU A 5 -10.68 -17.58 39.66
N GLY A 6 -10.52 -16.99 38.48
CA GLY A 6 -10.12 -15.59 38.33
C GLY A 6 -8.64 -15.57 37.96
N GLY A 7 -8.33 -15.87 36.70
CA GLY A 7 -6.99 -15.80 36.12
C GLY A 7 -7.08 -15.16 34.75
N SER A 8 -7.44 -13.87 34.73
CA SER A 8 -7.44 -13.04 33.53
C SER A 8 -5.99 -12.85 33.07
N GLY A 9 -5.50 -13.78 32.25
CA GLY A 9 -4.32 -13.57 31.43
C GLY A 9 -4.60 -12.45 30.45
N HIS A 10 -4.15 -11.24 30.81
CA HIS A 10 -4.04 -10.12 29.90
C HIS A 10 -3.06 -10.55 28.81
N VAL A 11 -3.58 -10.99 27.66
CA VAL A 11 -2.75 -11.18 26.47
C VAL A 11 -2.47 -9.78 25.98
N GLU A 12 -1.40 -9.18 26.51
CA GLU A 12 -0.83 -7.96 25.96
C GLU A 12 -0.61 -8.22 24.48
N GLY A 13 -1.35 -7.48 23.66
CA GLY A 13 -1.16 -7.47 22.23
C GLY A 13 0.26 -6.97 21.97
N THR A 14 1.19 -7.90 21.80
CA THR A 14 2.46 -7.62 21.16
C THR A 14 2.12 -7.07 19.79
N GLY A 15 2.18 -5.75 19.67
CA GLY A 15 2.00 -5.07 18.40
C GLY A 15 2.92 -5.76 17.40
N GLU A 16 2.32 -6.45 16.44
CA GLU A 16 3.05 -7.04 15.34
C GLU A 16 3.82 -5.89 14.68
N LYS A 17 5.11 -5.79 15.01
CA LYS A 17 6.03 -4.87 14.37
C LYS A 17 5.98 -5.26 12.89
N LEU A 18 5.28 -4.46 12.11
CA LEU A 18 5.10 -4.63 10.68
C LEU A 18 6.51 -4.86 10.10
N ARG A 19 6.82 -6.07 9.63
CA ARG A 19 8.17 -6.47 9.17
C ARG A 19 8.75 -5.54 8.08
N SER A 20 7.91 -4.70 7.48
CA SER A 20 8.28 -3.73 6.44
C SER A 20 8.76 -2.36 6.92
N LEU A 21 8.85 -2.11 8.24
CA LEU A 21 9.22 -0.80 8.80
C LEU A 21 10.72 -0.66 9.13
N ASN A 22 11.54 -1.68 8.92
CA ASN A 22 12.97 -1.63 9.30
C ASN A 22 13.93 -1.28 8.16
N PHE A 23 13.42 -0.97 6.96
CA PHE A 23 14.27 -0.64 5.83
C PHE A 23 13.80 0.63 5.12
N SER A 24 14.75 1.42 4.64
CA SER A 24 14.52 2.56 3.76
C SER A 24 15.15 2.29 2.40
N ARG A 25 14.64 2.97 1.37
CA ARG A 25 15.17 2.84 0.01
C ARG A 25 15.51 4.21 -0.54
N GLY A 26 16.73 4.32 -1.06
CA GLY A 26 17.26 5.51 -1.69
C GLY A 26 17.66 5.26 -3.13
N VAL A 27 17.77 6.34 -3.90
CA VAL A 27 18.32 6.34 -5.25
C VAL A 27 19.54 7.25 -5.28
N ILE A 28 20.65 6.73 -5.78
CA ILE A 28 21.83 7.51 -6.19
C ILE A 28 21.89 7.56 -7.73
N SER A 29 22.57 8.57 -8.27
CA SER A 29 22.68 8.79 -9.72
C SER A 29 24.15 8.94 -10.10
N GLU A 30 24.86 7.84 -10.19
CA GLU A 30 26.32 7.83 -10.40
C GLU A 30 26.67 7.16 -11.73
N PRO A 31 27.20 7.91 -12.72
CA PRO A 31 27.59 7.34 -14.01
C PRO A 31 28.82 6.42 -13.89
N ASP A 32 29.70 6.67 -12.93
CA ASP A 32 30.94 5.90 -12.74
C ASP A 32 30.67 4.46 -12.30
N LEU A 33 29.52 4.21 -11.68
CA LEU A 33 29.07 2.88 -11.25
C LEU A 33 28.25 2.15 -12.31
N LEU A 34 28.15 2.67 -13.53
CA LEU A 34 27.27 2.14 -14.58
C LEU A 34 27.69 0.73 -15.03
N THR A 35 28.99 0.48 -15.16
CA THR A 35 29.56 -0.79 -15.62
C THR A 35 29.83 -1.78 -14.48
N THR A 36 29.97 -1.30 -13.25
CA THR A 36 30.26 -2.11 -12.05
C THR A 36 29.11 -3.08 -11.73
N PRO A 37 29.32 -4.38 -11.50
CA PRO A 37 28.23 -5.30 -11.18
C PRO A 37 27.57 -4.97 -9.83
N ASP A 38 26.28 -5.28 -9.69
CA ASP A 38 25.49 -4.97 -8.47
C ASP A 38 26.08 -5.60 -7.20
N ALA A 39 26.79 -6.73 -7.30
CA ALA A 39 27.47 -7.40 -6.19
C ALA A 39 28.66 -6.61 -5.64
N GLU A 40 29.51 -6.04 -6.51
CA GLU A 40 30.63 -5.18 -6.11
C GLU A 40 30.14 -3.88 -5.50
N ILE A 41 29.05 -3.31 -6.05
CA ILE A 41 28.42 -2.13 -5.45
C ILE A 41 27.86 -2.49 -4.07
N LEU A 42 27.22 -3.65 -3.91
CA LEU A 42 26.70 -4.06 -2.60
C LEU A 42 27.84 -4.18 -1.57
N ASP A 43 28.95 -4.80 -1.94
CA ASP A 43 30.13 -4.94 -1.08
C ASP A 43 30.67 -3.58 -0.63
N GLY A 44 30.90 -2.64 -1.56
CA GLY A 44 31.42 -1.31 -1.26
C GLY A 44 30.50 -0.41 -0.44
N PHE A 45 29.20 -0.73 -0.33
CA PHE A 45 28.23 0.00 0.49
C PHE A 45 27.78 -0.77 1.75
N SER A 46 28.28 -1.99 1.96
CA SER A 46 27.86 -2.88 3.05
C SER A 46 28.09 -2.26 4.44
N ASP A 47 29.25 -1.63 4.64
CA ASP A 47 29.64 -0.90 5.87
C ASP A 47 28.70 0.27 6.21
N GLN A 48 27.93 0.76 5.24
CA GLN A 48 26.97 1.86 5.40
C GLN A 48 25.54 1.35 5.62
N GLY A 49 25.37 0.05 5.90
CA GLY A 49 24.08 -0.57 6.19
C GLY A 49 23.24 -0.89 4.96
N VAL A 50 23.83 -0.90 3.75
CA VAL A 50 23.14 -1.34 2.54
C VAL A 50 23.06 -2.86 2.51
N ILE A 51 21.85 -3.39 2.38
CA ILE A 51 21.55 -4.83 2.34
C ILE A 51 21.16 -5.32 0.94
N GLN A 52 20.80 -4.41 0.05
CA GLN A 52 20.43 -4.76 -1.32
C GLN A 52 20.71 -3.58 -2.25
N VAL A 53 21.33 -3.91 -3.38
CA VAL A 53 21.54 -2.98 -4.51
C VAL A 53 20.71 -3.47 -5.69
N ARG A 54 20.14 -2.52 -6.45
CA ARG A 54 19.50 -2.81 -7.73
C ARG A 54 19.65 -1.65 -8.70
N LYS A 55 20.29 -1.90 -9.84
CA LYS A 55 20.28 -0.94 -10.96
C LYS A 55 18.91 -0.82 -11.61
N ILE A 56 18.51 0.41 -11.92
CA ILE A 56 17.31 0.65 -12.73
C ILE A 56 17.68 0.38 -14.19
N THR A 57 17.00 -0.57 -14.81
CA THR A 57 17.15 -0.88 -16.24
C THR A 57 16.01 -0.26 -17.04
N ILE A 58 16.31 0.22 -18.24
CA ILE A 58 15.31 0.66 -19.21
C ILE A 58 15.33 -0.32 -20.39
N LYS A 59 14.14 -0.72 -20.85
CA LYS A 59 14.02 -1.50 -22.08
C LYS A 59 14.08 -0.56 -23.28
N LYS A 60 15.09 -0.72 -24.15
CA LYS A 60 15.19 -0.06 -25.46
C LYS A 60 15.41 -1.15 -26.51
N ASP A 61 14.60 -1.12 -27.58
CA ASP A 61 14.78 -2.00 -28.75
C ASP A 61 14.97 -3.49 -28.39
N ALA A 62 14.09 -3.99 -27.52
CA ALA A 62 14.10 -5.34 -26.95
C ALA A 62 15.27 -5.69 -26.00
N THR A 63 16.27 -4.83 -25.84
CA THR A 63 17.37 -5.01 -24.88
C THR A 63 17.13 -4.25 -23.57
N PHE A 64 17.70 -4.75 -22.46
CA PHE A 64 17.65 -4.09 -21.16
C PHE A 64 18.97 -3.38 -20.89
N ASN A 65 18.96 -2.05 -20.93
CA ASN A 65 20.16 -1.26 -20.67
C ASN A 65 20.12 -0.76 -19.22
N PRO A 66 21.17 -0.99 -18.43
CA PRO A 66 21.29 -0.37 -17.11
C PRO A 66 21.37 1.15 -17.26
N THR A 67 20.86 1.85 -16.25
CA THR A 67 20.99 3.30 -16.14
C THR A 67 21.92 3.66 -15.00
N LYS A 68 22.34 4.93 -14.96
CA LYS A 68 23.12 5.49 -13.83
C LYS A 68 22.38 5.51 -12.49
N TYR A 69 21.08 5.20 -12.48
CA TYR A 69 20.27 5.23 -11.27
C TYR A 69 20.33 3.90 -10.55
N ILE A 70 20.80 3.92 -9.31
CA ILE A 70 20.98 2.74 -8.47
C ILE A 70 20.09 2.87 -7.25
N ILE A 71 19.30 1.85 -6.98
CA ILE A 71 18.46 1.77 -5.78
C ILE A 71 19.26 1.06 -4.69
N LEU A 72 19.45 1.73 -3.57
CA LEU A 72 20.04 1.17 -2.36
C LEU A 72 18.93 0.89 -1.35
N THR A 73 18.90 -0.31 -0.78
CA THR A 73 18.04 -0.66 0.34
C THR A 73 18.88 -0.71 1.60
N PHE A 74 18.55 0.12 2.58
CA PHE A 74 19.24 0.20 3.86
C PHE A 74 18.50 -0.62 4.91
N ASN A 75 19.23 -1.19 5.86
CA ASN A 75 18.68 -1.85 7.05
C ASN A 75 18.20 -0.87 8.15
N ASN A 76 18.04 0.41 7.81
CA ASN A 76 17.60 1.47 8.71
C ASN A 76 16.29 2.10 8.19
N PRO A 77 15.27 2.34 9.03
CA PRO A 77 14.05 3.06 8.65
C PRO A 77 14.31 4.50 8.16
N ASN A 78 15.35 5.16 8.67
CA ASN A 78 15.68 6.52 8.30
C ASN A 78 16.67 6.52 7.14
N LEU A 79 16.33 7.23 6.07
CA LEU A 79 17.15 7.31 4.87
C LEU A 79 18.32 8.29 5.09
N PRO A 80 19.58 7.86 4.95
CA PRO A 80 20.71 8.78 5.01
C PRO A 80 20.66 9.78 3.83
N ALA A 81 21.17 11.00 4.04
CA ALA A 81 21.19 12.04 3.01
C ALA A 81 22.27 11.77 1.93
N THR A 82 23.36 11.11 2.31
CA THR A 82 24.50 10.81 1.46
C THR A 82 25.07 9.43 1.79
N ALA A 83 25.72 8.80 0.82
CA ALA A 83 26.56 7.62 1.03
C ALA A 83 27.83 7.73 0.19
N LYS A 84 28.92 7.10 0.66
CA LYS A 84 30.22 7.14 -0.01
C LYS A 84 30.41 5.91 -0.90
N ALA A 85 30.89 6.13 -2.13
CA ALA A 85 31.37 5.07 -3.00
C ALA A 85 32.86 5.32 -3.29
N GLY A 86 33.75 4.70 -2.51
CA GLY A 86 35.17 5.05 -2.52
C GLY A 86 35.37 6.53 -2.14
N TYR A 87 35.89 7.33 -3.08
CA TYR A 87 36.09 8.78 -2.92
C TYR A 87 34.86 9.63 -3.30
N LEU A 88 33.81 9.02 -3.89
CA LEU A 88 32.60 9.73 -4.30
C LEU A 88 31.67 9.94 -3.11
N ASN A 89 31.06 11.13 -3.02
CA ASN A 89 29.99 11.42 -2.06
C ASN A 89 28.65 11.51 -2.78
N CYS A 90 27.88 10.42 -2.76
CA CYS A 90 26.66 10.26 -3.53
C CYS A 90 25.46 10.81 -2.75
N LYS A 91 24.74 11.77 -3.33
CA LYS A 91 23.48 12.28 -2.74
C LYS A 91 22.36 11.27 -2.92
N ILE A 92 21.71 10.91 -1.82
CA ILE A 92 20.61 9.95 -1.81
C ILE A 92 19.28 10.69 -1.91
N ARG A 93 18.42 10.23 -2.82
CA ARG A 93 17.02 10.67 -2.92
C ARG A 93 16.07 9.54 -2.49
N PRO A 94 14.95 9.82 -1.81
CA PRO A 94 13.98 8.78 -1.47
C PRO A 94 13.47 8.04 -2.72
N TYR A 95 13.44 6.71 -2.65
CA TYR A 95 12.93 5.90 -3.74
C TYR A 95 11.40 5.78 -3.68
N ILE A 96 10.71 6.56 -4.51
CA ILE A 96 9.25 6.50 -4.62
C ILE A 96 8.84 5.43 -5.63
N GLN A 97 8.31 4.33 -5.12
CA GLN A 97 7.80 3.22 -5.94
C GLN A 97 6.68 3.67 -6.88
N ASN A 98 6.53 2.98 -8.01
CA ASN A 98 5.36 3.13 -8.84
C ASN A 98 4.17 2.40 -8.20
N PRO A 99 2.94 2.93 -8.37
CA PRO A 99 1.70 2.24 -8.02
C PRO A 99 1.73 0.74 -8.35
N LEU A 100 1.46 -0.10 -7.35
CA LEU A 100 1.39 -1.54 -7.54
C LEU A 100 0.11 -1.87 -8.32
N ARG A 101 0.27 -2.19 -9.61
CA ARG A 101 -0.81 -2.67 -10.49
C ARG A 101 -0.73 -4.18 -10.62
N CYS A 102 -1.86 -4.85 -10.44
CA CYS A 102 -1.98 -6.27 -10.72
C CYS A 102 -1.96 -6.52 -12.23
N PHE A 103 -1.01 -7.31 -12.73
CA PHE A 103 -0.93 -7.63 -14.17
C PHE A 103 -2.02 -8.61 -14.64
N LYS A 104 -2.79 -9.21 -13.73
CA LYS A 104 -3.93 -10.09 -14.04
C LYS A 104 -5.23 -9.29 -14.22
N CYS A 105 -5.68 -8.59 -13.18
CA CYS A 105 -6.96 -7.87 -13.20
C CYS A 105 -6.85 -6.36 -13.47
N GLN A 106 -5.64 -5.81 -13.58
CA GLN A 106 -5.34 -4.39 -13.82
C GLN A 106 -5.72 -3.41 -12.70
N SER A 107 -6.28 -3.89 -11.58
CA SER A 107 -6.55 -3.07 -10.40
C SER A 107 -5.28 -2.74 -9.61
N PHE A 108 -5.31 -1.63 -8.88
CA PHE A 108 -4.22 -1.25 -7.96
C PHE A 108 -4.33 -1.96 -6.61
N GLY A 109 -3.19 -2.09 -5.91
CA GLY A 109 -3.11 -2.46 -4.50
C GLY A 109 -2.73 -3.92 -4.21
N HIS A 110 -2.58 -4.77 -5.23
CA HIS A 110 -2.12 -6.15 -5.03
C HIS A 110 -1.29 -6.66 -6.22
N ALA A 111 -0.46 -7.66 -5.95
CA ALA A 111 0.32 -8.36 -6.97
C ALA A 111 -0.51 -9.47 -7.64
N GLN A 112 -0.08 -9.91 -8.82
CA GLN A 112 -0.72 -11.00 -9.57
C GLN A 112 -0.83 -12.30 -8.78
N THR A 113 0.18 -12.62 -7.96
CA THR A 113 0.23 -13.82 -7.12
C THR A 113 -0.87 -13.86 -6.06
N SER A 114 -1.33 -12.70 -5.58
CA SER A 114 -2.40 -12.58 -4.59
C SER A 114 -3.76 -12.26 -5.23
N CYS A 115 -3.84 -12.27 -6.56
CA CYS A 115 -5.03 -11.85 -7.28
C CYS A 115 -6.10 -12.95 -7.35
N ARG A 116 -7.30 -12.64 -6.83
CA ARG A 116 -8.50 -13.48 -6.94
C ARG A 116 -9.38 -13.13 -8.15
N GLY A 117 -9.02 -12.09 -8.91
CA GLY A 117 -9.76 -11.63 -10.09
C GLY A 117 -9.49 -12.46 -11.35
N GLN A 118 -10.20 -12.13 -12.42
CA GLN A 118 -10.02 -12.72 -13.75
C GLN A 118 -8.93 -12.00 -14.56
N LEU A 119 -8.49 -12.63 -15.64
CA LEU A 119 -7.55 -12.03 -16.60
C LEU A 119 -8.28 -10.93 -17.39
N THR A 120 -7.87 -9.68 -17.17
CA THR A 120 -8.44 -8.50 -17.80
C THR A 120 -7.39 -7.82 -18.68
N CYS A 121 -7.77 -7.50 -19.91
CA CYS A 121 -6.91 -6.81 -20.86
C CYS A 121 -6.55 -5.40 -20.36
N SER A 122 -5.25 -5.06 -20.36
CA SER A 122 -4.78 -3.73 -19.93
C SER A 122 -5.22 -2.62 -20.87
N ARG A 123 -5.45 -2.91 -22.16
CA ARG A 123 -5.85 -1.93 -23.16
C ARG A 123 -7.33 -1.61 -23.07
N CYS A 124 -8.22 -2.59 -23.20
CA CYS A 124 -9.67 -2.37 -23.36
C CYS A 124 -10.53 -2.73 -22.14
N ALA A 125 -9.91 -3.15 -21.03
CA ALA A 125 -10.60 -3.54 -19.80
C ALA A 125 -11.58 -4.73 -19.92
N THR A 126 -11.59 -5.47 -21.04
CA THR A 126 -12.42 -6.67 -21.17
C THR A 126 -11.72 -7.90 -20.62
N VAL A 127 -12.51 -8.85 -20.14
CA VAL A 127 -12.02 -10.11 -19.56
C VAL A 127 -11.78 -11.14 -20.67
N GLY A 128 -10.75 -11.97 -20.50
CA GLY A 128 -10.58 -13.20 -21.29
C GLY A 128 -9.45 -13.17 -22.32
N HIS A 129 -8.68 -12.09 -22.44
CA HIS A 129 -7.51 -12.04 -23.33
C HIS A 129 -6.39 -11.11 -22.84
N PRO A 130 -5.13 -11.33 -23.25
CA PRO A 130 -4.00 -10.45 -22.96
C PRO A 130 -3.96 -9.22 -23.88
N SER A 131 -3.19 -8.19 -23.52
CA SER A 131 -3.12 -6.95 -24.29
C SER A 131 -2.22 -6.97 -25.53
N THR A 132 -1.51 -8.07 -25.79
CA THR A 132 -0.53 -8.19 -26.89
C THR A 132 -1.17 -7.98 -28.25
N ASP A 133 -2.34 -8.58 -28.47
CA ASP A 133 -3.02 -8.62 -29.77
C ASP A 133 -4.36 -7.87 -29.75
N CYS A 134 -4.56 -7.03 -28.72
CA CYS A 134 -5.81 -6.28 -28.54
C CYS A 134 -5.82 -5.02 -29.42
N THR A 135 -6.75 -4.97 -30.38
CA THR A 135 -7.00 -3.80 -31.25
C THR A 135 -8.17 -2.94 -30.80
N LEU A 136 -8.94 -3.38 -29.80
CA LEU A 136 -10.09 -2.65 -29.25
C LEU A 136 -9.71 -1.27 -28.69
N GLU A 137 -10.70 -0.39 -28.64
CA GLU A 137 -10.55 0.95 -28.08
C GLU A 137 -10.06 0.90 -26.63
N PRO A 138 -9.14 1.80 -26.26
CA PRO A 138 -8.55 1.78 -24.93
C PRO A 138 -9.57 2.20 -23.87
N LYS A 139 -9.68 1.44 -22.80
CA LYS A 139 -10.52 1.71 -21.64
C LYS A 139 -9.81 1.29 -20.36
N CYS A 140 -9.82 2.18 -19.37
CA CYS A 140 -9.13 1.94 -18.10
C CYS A 140 -10.06 1.21 -17.12
N VAL A 141 -9.60 0.11 -16.52
CA VAL A 141 -10.34 -0.63 -15.48
C VAL A 141 -10.62 0.23 -14.24
N ASN A 142 -9.72 1.16 -13.91
CA ASN A 142 -9.77 1.90 -12.64
C ASN A 142 -10.56 3.21 -12.71
N CYS A 143 -10.51 3.93 -13.85
CA CYS A 143 -11.20 5.22 -14.02
C CYS A 143 -12.27 5.23 -15.11
N SER A 144 -12.44 4.13 -15.85
CA SER A 144 -13.43 3.97 -16.93
C SER A 144 -13.32 4.99 -18.07
N GLN A 145 -12.21 5.73 -18.17
CA GLN A 145 -11.94 6.69 -19.23
C GLN A 145 -11.28 6.03 -20.45
N SER A 146 -11.31 6.70 -21.60
CA SER A 146 -10.68 6.26 -22.86
C SER A 146 -9.15 6.37 -22.79
N GLN A 147 -8.53 5.42 -22.10
CA GLN A 147 -7.08 5.27 -21.99
C GLN A 147 -6.73 3.86 -21.50
N PRO A 148 -5.53 3.34 -21.81
CA PRO A 148 -5.06 2.09 -21.25
C PRO A 148 -4.95 2.11 -19.72
N SER A 149 -5.04 0.95 -19.09
CA SER A 149 -4.97 0.79 -17.63
C SER A 149 -3.57 1.07 -17.04
N ASP A 150 -2.53 1.07 -17.87
CA ASP A 150 -1.15 1.42 -17.51
C ASP A 150 -0.79 2.90 -17.76
N SER A 151 -1.75 3.70 -18.26
CA SER A 151 -1.56 5.13 -18.49
C SER A 151 -1.29 5.91 -17.20
N LYS A 152 -0.24 6.74 -17.22
CA LYS A 152 0.09 7.69 -16.13
C LYS A 152 -0.87 8.89 -16.07
N LEU A 153 -1.70 9.07 -17.09
CA LEU A 153 -2.71 10.13 -17.13
C LEU A 153 -3.96 9.77 -16.32
N CYS A 154 -4.14 8.50 -15.96
CA CYS A 154 -5.26 8.01 -15.17
C CYS A 154 -5.33 8.73 -13.81
N SER A 155 -6.51 9.26 -13.46
CA SER A 155 -6.74 9.95 -12.18
C SER A 155 -6.44 9.04 -10.98
N LYS A 156 -6.89 7.77 -11.03
CA LYS A 156 -6.60 6.78 -9.99
C LYS A 156 -5.12 6.46 -9.87
N TRP A 157 -4.39 6.41 -10.98
CA TRP A 157 -2.93 6.23 -10.96
C TRP A 157 -2.24 7.42 -10.26
N LYS A 158 -2.66 8.66 -10.57
CA LYS A 158 -2.13 9.86 -9.92
C LYS A 158 -2.38 9.85 -8.41
N THR A 159 -3.61 9.51 -7.99
CA THR A 159 -3.94 9.35 -6.56
C THR A 159 -3.05 8.29 -5.90
N GLU A 160 -2.88 7.12 -6.52
CA GLU A 160 -2.04 6.06 -5.98
C GLU A 160 -0.56 6.48 -5.92
N LYS A 161 -0.08 7.23 -6.91
CA LYS A 161 1.28 7.76 -6.91
C LYS A 161 1.48 8.74 -5.76
N GLU A 162 0.51 9.61 -5.49
CA GLU A 162 0.52 10.53 -4.35
C GLU A 162 0.57 9.78 -3.02
N ILE A 163 -0.19 8.68 -2.87
CA ILE A 163 -0.12 7.83 -1.67
C ILE A 163 1.31 7.29 -1.48
N GLN A 164 1.95 6.80 -2.56
CA GLN A 164 3.34 6.32 -2.47
C GLN A 164 4.34 7.44 -2.13
N ILE A 165 4.12 8.66 -2.62
CA ILE A 165 4.94 9.84 -2.29
C ILE A 165 4.82 10.14 -0.80
N ILE A 166 3.61 10.30 -0.27
CA ILE A 166 3.36 10.61 1.14
C ILE A 166 3.92 9.51 2.04
N LYS A 167 3.65 8.25 1.71
CA LYS A 167 4.17 7.07 2.41
C LYS A 167 5.69 7.13 2.55
N THR A 168 6.38 7.41 1.45
CA THR A 168 7.85 7.44 1.40
C THR A 168 8.42 8.65 2.14
N ASN A 169 7.85 9.84 1.93
CA ASN A 169 8.38 11.09 2.49
C ASN A 169 8.11 11.23 4.00
N ARG A 170 6.99 10.70 4.49
CA ARG A 170 6.62 10.77 5.91
C ARG A 170 6.97 9.50 6.69
N ASN A 171 7.51 8.48 6.02
CA ASN A 171 7.82 7.19 6.60
C ASN A 171 6.64 6.57 7.38
N ILE A 172 5.46 6.56 6.76
CA ILE A 172 4.22 6.01 7.33
C ILE A 172 3.73 4.80 6.54
N THR A 173 2.75 4.07 7.07
CA THR A 173 2.15 2.96 6.35
C THR A 173 1.32 3.43 5.15
N TYR A 174 1.10 2.53 4.19
CA TYR A 174 0.25 2.81 3.04
C TYR A 174 -1.18 3.22 3.43
N LEU A 175 -1.74 2.59 4.48
CA LEU A 175 -3.08 2.88 4.96
C LEU A 175 -3.18 4.29 5.54
N GLU A 176 -2.19 4.73 6.31
CA GLU A 176 -2.13 6.08 6.86
C GLU A 176 -1.98 7.12 5.75
N ALA A 177 -1.08 6.89 4.79
CA ALA A 177 -0.92 7.78 3.64
C ALA A 177 -2.21 7.90 2.82
N ARG A 178 -2.95 6.80 2.63
CA ARG A 178 -4.25 6.79 1.94
C ARG A 178 -5.31 7.60 2.68
N LYS A 179 -5.35 7.53 4.01
CA LYS A 179 -6.28 8.32 4.85
C LYS A 179 -6.05 9.84 4.71
N LEU A 180 -4.82 10.27 4.44
CA LEU A 180 -4.50 11.69 4.26
C LEU A 180 -4.99 12.27 2.93
N ILE A 181 -5.12 11.43 1.89
CA ILE A 181 -5.57 11.84 0.55
C ILE A 181 -7.07 11.61 0.35
N ALA A 182 -7.63 10.58 1.01
CA ALA A 182 -9.06 10.34 0.96
C ALA A 182 -9.79 11.55 1.57
N PRO A 183 -10.79 12.15 0.89
CA PRO A 183 -11.71 13.03 1.57
C PRO A 183 -12.33 12.24 2.73
N GLN A 184 -12.57 12.91 3.86
CA GLN A 184 -13.20 12.39 5.08
C GLN A 184 -14.67 11.97 4.81
N LEU A 185 -14.89 11.04 3.87
CA LEU A 185 -16.18 10.50 3.46
C LEU A 185 -16.18 9.00 3.77
N SER A 186 -16.05 8.70 5.04
CA SER A 186 -16.80 7.65 5.71
C SER A 186 -16.47 7.78 7.17
N GLN A 187 -17.29 8.56 7.89
CA GLN A 187 -17.53 8.23 9.28
C GLN A 187 -17.85 6.74 9.28
N SER A 188 -17.05 5.94 9.99
CA SER A 188 -17.36 4.52 10.09
C SER A 188 -18.77 4.38 10.67
N TYR A 189 -19.48 3.30 10.36
CA TYR A 189 -20.77 3.02 10.98
C TYR A 189 -20.70 3.13 12.52
N ALA A 190 -19.56 2.79 13.12
CA ALA A 190 -19.27 2.96 14.55
C ALA A 190 -19.15 4.44 14.99
N GLN A 191 -18.70 5.36 14.13
CA GLN A 191 -18.67 6.80 14.43
C GLN A 191 -20.07 7.42 14.31
N VAL A 192 -20.86 6.98 13.33
CA VAL A 192 -22.26 7.42 13.17
C VAL A 192 -23.10 6.97 14.36
N THR A 193 -23.00 5.70 14.76
CA THR A 193 -23.72 5.16 15.93
C THR A 193 -23.32 5.84 17.24
N LYS A 194 -22.03 6.16 17.45
CA LYS A 194 -21.56 6.92 18.63
C LYS A 194 -22.11 8.34 18.68
N LEU A 195 -22.28 9.00 17.53
CA LEU A 195 -22.94 10.31 17.44
C LEU A 195 -24.44 10.20 17.75
N SER A 196 -25.09 9.09 17.35
CA SER A 196 -26.51 8.84 17.61
C SER A 196 -26.81 8.49 19.08
N THR A 197 -25.89 7.81 19.79
CA THR A 197 -26.10 7.42 21.20
C THR A 197 -26.00 8.62 22.16
N ALA A 198 -25.35 9.71 21.76
CA ALA A 198 -25.25 10.92 22.59
C ALA A 198 -26.60 11.66 22.75
N THR A 199 -27.61 11.34 21.93
CA THR A 199 -28.91 12.05 21.92
C THR A 199 -30.11 11.14 22.22
N SER A 200 -29.91 9.85 22.45
CA SER A 200 -30.99 8.94 22.85
C SER A 200 -30.89 8.61 24.33
N THR A 201 -31.52 9.44 25.16
CA THR A 201 -32.09 8.97 26.42
C THR A 201 -33.10 7.89 26.08
N THR A 202 -32.73 6.63 26.28
CA THR A 202 -33.67 5.52 26.30
C THR A 202 -34.60 5.74 27.49
N GLN A 203 -35.77 6.31 27.23
CA GLN A 203 -36.89 6.22 28.15
C GLN A 203 -37.90 5.28 27.49
N THR A 204 -37.89 4.03 27.97
CA THR A 204 -39.03 3.12 27.85
C THR A 204 -40.18 3.76 28.62
N ASP A 205 -40.88 4.69 27.99
CA ASP A 205 -42.14 5.20 28.51
C ASP A 205 -43.26 4.28 28.02
N GLU A 206 -43.68 3.44 28.96
CA GLU A 206 -44.75 2.46 28.85
C GLU A 206 -46.12 3.11 28.57
N THR A 207 -46.25 4.43 28.71
CA THR A 207 -47.49 5.15 28.40
C THR A 207 -47.73 5.37 26.90
N ILE A 208 -46.70 5.27 26.05
CA ILE A 208 -46.82 5.56 24.61
C ILE A 208 -47.20 4.32 23.78
N THR A 209 -46.76 3.12 24.18
CA THR A 209 -46.84 1.95 23.30
C THR A 209 -48.13 1.14 23.40
N LYS A 210 -48.97 1.29 24.44
CA LYS A 210 -50.23 0.51 24.63
C LYS A 210 -50.10 -0.99 24.33
N ILE A 211 -48.91 -1.58 24.41
CA ILE A 211 -48.67 -3.01 24.20
C ILE A 211 -48.43 -3.60 25.59
N VAL A 212 -49.47 -4.20 26.14
CA VAL A 212 -49.38 -5.00 27.36
C VAL A 212 -48.86 -6.38 26.95
N CYS A 213 -47.59 -6.66 27.20
CA CYS A 213 -47.05 -8.01 27.10
C CYS A 213 -47.44 -8.81 28.35
N PRO A 214 -48.25 -9.87 28.25
CA PRO A 214 -48.57 -10.71 29.40
C PRO A 214 -47.33 -11.51 29.83
N PRO A 215 -47.15 -11.75 31.15
CA PRO A 215 -46.01 -12.51 31.65
C PRO A 215 -46.09 -13.98 31.22
N LEU A 216 -44.94 -14.52 30.77
CA LEU A 216 -44.79 -15.91 30.37
C LEU A 216 -45.06 -16.82 31.56
N LYS A 217 -46.09 -17.68 31.43
CA LYS A 217 -46.36 -18.74 32.41
C LYS A 217 -45.36 -19.88 32.18
N LEU A 218 -44.62 -20.23 33.23
CA LEU A 218 -43.87 -21.48 33.31
C LEU A 218 -44.86 -22.65 33.21
N LEU A 219 -44.67 -23.51 32.21
CA LEU A 219 -45.35 -24.80 32.12
C LEU A 219 -44.78 -25.70 33.24
N GLN A 220 -45.67 -26.21 34.09
CA GLN A 220 -45.36 -27.23 35.10
C GLN A 220 -45.25 -28.61 34.46
#